data_AF-A0A7S1D101-F1
#
_entry.id   AF-A0A7S1D101-F1
#
_cell.length_a   1.000
_cell.length_b   1.000
_cell.length_c   1.000
_cell.angle_alpha   90.00
_cell.angle_beta   90.00
_cell.angle_gamma   90.00
#
_symmetry.space_group_name_H-M   'P 1'
#
loop_
_entity.id
_entity.type
_entity.pdbx_description
1 polymer ?
#
loop_
_entity_poly.entity_id
_entity_poly.type
_entity_poly.pdbx_seq_one_letter_code
_entity_poly.pdbx_strand_id
1 'polypeptide(L)'
;EDLEQIEGYDSCDAEFSEATGRKRKLEEGRARLEGRRGGFVDQIRALKRKLTTPEYKNIDERHREAMIMYETTQIAVSDLDKYRAALDKALLRFHGIKVEEINKIIRELWTLTYKGEDISNIELVSGQESGSKATRSYNYRVVMSK
;
A
#
# COMPACT_ATOMS: atom_id res chain seq x y z
N GLU A 1 -17.94 94.58 18.57
CA GLU A 1 -18.66 94.11 19.76
C GLU A 1 -18.48 92.62 19.82
N ASP A 2 -17.44 92.26 20.57
CA ASP A 2 -16.98 90.91 20.81
C ASP A 2 -18.06 90.17 21.60
N LEU A 3 -18.65 89.15 21.00
CA LEU A 3 -19.49 88.20 21.72
C LEU A 3 -18.57 87.19 22.38
N GLU A 4 -18.65 87.18 23.71
CA GLU A 4 -17.92 86.36 24.65
C GLU A 4 -17.76 84.91 24.19
N GLN A 5 -16.50 84.52 24.08
CA GLN A 5 -16.06 83.14 24.00
C GLN A 5 -16.50 82.45 25.31
N ILE A 6 -17.60 81.70 25.26
CA ILE A 6 -18.11 80.93 26.40
C ILE A 6 -17.00 79.94 26.81
N GLU A 7 -16.47 80.06 28.02
CA GLU A 7 -15.31 79.28 28.54
C GLU A 7 -15.46 77.74 28.45
N GLY A 8 -16.67 77.23 28.16
CA GLY A 8 -16.94 75.81 27.94
C GLY A 8 -17.05 75.39 26.47
N TYR A 9 -17.14 76.32 25.52
CA TYR A 9 -17.32 76.01 24.09
C TYR A 9 -16.07 75.32 23.52
N ASP A 10 -14.88 75.85 23.80
CA ASP A 10 -13.62 75.27 23.31
C ASP A 10 -13.34 73.90 23.93
N SER A 11 -13.71 73.69 25.22
CA SER A 11 -13.58 72.39 25.88
C SER A 11 -14.59 71.37 25.32
N CYS A 12 -15.83 71.79 25.08
CA CYS A 12 -16.87 70.94 24.51
C CYS A 12 -16.59 70.60 23.05
N ASP A 13 -16.03 71.54 22.28
CA ASP A 13 -15.60 71.32 20.89
C ASP A 13 -14.38 70.40 20.82
N ALA A 14 -13.43 70.52 21.76
CA ALA A 14 -12.31 69.59 21.88
C ALA A 14 -12.77 68.16 22.21
N GLU A 15 -13.69 67.99 23.17
CA GLU A 15 -14.27 66.68 23.50
C GLU A 15 -15.10 66.09 22.35
N PHE A 16 -15.84 66.93 21.62
CA PHE A 16 -16.59 66.54 20.44
C PHE A 16 -15.67 66.10 19.30
N SER A 17 -14.58 66.84 19.05
CA SER A 17 -13.53 66.50 18.08
C SER A 17 -12.82 65.19 18.45
N GLU A 18 -12.56 64.95 19.74
CA GLU A 18 -11.97 63.69 20.19
C GLU A 18 -12.94 62.50 20.04
N ALA A 19 -14.20 62.67 20.44
CA ALA A 19 -15.24 61.65 20.32
C ALA A 19 -15.52 61.28 18.85
N THR A 20 -15.57 62.28 17.96
CA THR A 20 -15.71 62.06 16.51
C THR A 20 -14.48 61.37 15.92
N GLY A 21 -13.27 61.73 16.37
CA GLY A 21 -12.02 61.03 16.01
C GLY A 21 -12.00 59.56 16.45
N ARG A 22 -12.47 59.25 17.66
CA ARG A 22 -12.62 57.88 18.17
C ARG A 22 -13.67 57.09 17.39
N LYS A 23 -14.82 57.70 17.10
CA LYS A 23 -15.87 57.09 16.25
C LYS A 23 -15.33 56.72 14.87
N ARG A 24 -14.59 57.64 14.21
CA ARG A 24 -13.97 57.36 12.90
C ARG A 24 -13.00 56.18 12.94
N LYS A 25 -12.13 56.11 13.97
CA LYS A 25 -11.20 54.96 14.14
C LYS A 25 -11.94 53.64 14.32
N LEU A 26 -13.04 53.63 15.08
CA LEU A 26 -13.87 52.44 15.27
C LEU A 26 -14.61 52.05 13.97
N GLU A 27 -15.11 53.01 13.20
CA GLU A 27 -15.75 52.77 11.90
C GLU A 27 -14.76 52.21 10.87
N GLU A 28 -13.53 52.73 10.82
CA GLU A 28 -12.45 52.20 10.00
C GLU A 28 -12.06 50.77 10.43
N GLY A 29 -11.96 50.53 11.74
CA GLY A 29 -11.72 49.18 12.28
C GLY A 29 -12.84 48.19 11.91
N ARG A 30 -14.10 48.64 11.99
CA ARG A 30 -15.26 47.84 11.59
C ARG A 30 -15.21 47.52 10.10
N ALA A 31 -14.95 48.50 9.25
CA ALA A 31 -14.84 48.31 7.80
C ALA A 31 -13.72 47.30 7.44
N ARG A 32 -12.56 47.38 8.10
CA ARG A 32 -11.45 46.42 7.91
C ARG A 32 -11.84 45.00 8.31
N LEU A 33 -12.44 44.83 9.49
CA LEU A 33 -12.88 43.52 9.97
C LEU A 33 -13.98 42.93 9.08
N GLU A 34 -14.88 43.78 8.58
CA GLU A 34 -15.97 43.37 7.69
C GLU A 34 -15.46 42.92 6.33
N GLY A 35 -14.47 43.62 5.75
CA GLY A 35 -13.77 43.17 4.54
C GLY A 35 -13.05 41.84 4.73
N ARG A 36 -12.36 41.66 5.86
CA ARG A 36 -11.67 40.40 6.19
C ARG A 36 -12.66 39.24 6.42
N ARG A 37 -13.79 39.51 7.08
CA ARG A 37 -14.90 38.55 7.23
C ARG A 37 -15.45 38.15 5.86
N GLY A 38 -15.67 39.10 4.95
CA GLY A 38 -16.09 38.83 3.58
C GLY A 38 -15.13 37.89 2.86
N GLY A 39 -13.82 38.18 2.91
CA GLY A 39 -12.80 37.31 2.32
C GLY A 39 -12.80 35.88 2.85
N PHE A 40 -12.93 35.70 4.18
CA PHE A 40 -13.04 34.37 4.77
C PHE A 40 -14.33 33.64 4.37
N VAL A 41 -15.46 34.35 4.28
CA VAL A 41 -16.72 33.76 3.81
C VAL A 41 -16.59 33.25 2.37
N ASP A 42 -15.93 34.01 1.50
CA ASP A 42 -15.72 33.60 0.11
C ASP A 42 -14.74 32.43 -0.01
N GLN A 43 -13.70 32.38 0.82
CA GLN A 43 -12.82 31.21 0.92
C GLN A 43 -13.57 29.96 1.38
N ILE A 44 -14.42 30.07 2.41
CA ILE A 44 -15.26 28.96 2.88
C ILE A 44 -16.17 28.46 1.76
N ARG A 45 -16.81 29.38 1.01
CA ARG A 45 -17.64 29.00 -0.14
C ARG A 45 -16.84 28.30 -1.22
N ALA A 46 -15.65 28.79 -1.55
CA ALA A 46 -14.77 28.18 -2.55
C ALA A 46 -14.35 26.77 -2.15
N LEU A 47 -13.95 26.56 -0.89
CA LEU A 47 -13.56 25.25 -0.36
C LEU A 47 -14.75 24.28 -0.32
N LYS A 48 -15.94 24.73 0.09
CA LYS A 48 -17.16 23.92 0.04
C LYS A 48 -17.48 23.45 -1.38
N ARG A 49 -17.36 24.35 -2.37
CA ARG A 49 -17.51 23.98 -3.79
C ARG A 49 -16.45 22.98 -4.23
N LYS A 50 -15.19 23.16 -3.81
CA LYS A 50 -14.11 22.21 -4.11
C LYS A 50 -14.40 20.83 -3.52
N LEU A 51 -14.91 20.75 -2.31
CA LEU A 51 -15.28 19.47 -1.68
C LEU A 51 -16.40 18.73 -2.43
N THR A 52 -17.28 19.47 -3.12
CA THR A 52 -18.33 18.88 -3.96
C THR A 52 -17.87 18.48 -5.37
N THR A 53 -16.66 18.84 -5.79
CA THR A 53 -16.12 18.40 -7.08
C THR A 53 -15.97 16.88 -7.09
N PRO A 54 -16.10 16.23 -8.26
CA PRO A 54 -16.03 14.77 -8.37
C PRO A 54 -14.71 14.16 -7.89
N GLU A 55 -13.64 14.95 -7.81
CA GLU A 55 -12.34 14.53 -7.28
C GLU A 55 -12.39 14.22 -5.79
N TYR A 56 -13.07 15.07 -5.00
CA TYR A 56 -13.14 14.95 -3.55
C TYR A 56 -14.48 14.37 -3.06
N LYS A 57 -15.51 14.43 -3.91
CA LYS A 57 -16.81 13.84 -3.62
C LYS A 57 -16.65 12.32 -3.51
N ASN A 58 -17.09 11.75 -2.39
CA ASN A 58 -17.03 10.31 -2.08
C ASN A 58 -15.60 9.74 -2.07
N ILE A 59 -14.59 10.57 -1.80
CA ILE A 59 -13.19 10.10 -1.77
C ILE A 59 -12.97 9.03 -0.70
N ASP A 60 -13.65 9.12 0.44
CA ASP A 60 -13.54 8.15 1.53
C ASP A 60 -14.01 6.75 1.10
N GLU A 61 -15.12 6.68 0.38
CA GLU A 61 -15.65 5.40 -0.11
C GLU A 61 -14.72 4.81 -1.18
N ARG A 62 -14.25 5.62 -2.13
CA ARG A 62 -13.28 5.19 -3.15
C ARG A 62 -11.97 4.71 -2.54
N HIS A 63 -11.49 5.40 -1.50
CA HIS A 63 -10.31 4.99 -0.75
C HIS A 63 -10.55 3.67 -0.04
N ARG A 64 -11.71 3.49 0.59
CA ARG A 64 -12.09 2.23 1.24
C ARG A 64 -12.13 1.07 0.26
N GLU A 65 -12.78 1.24 -0.90
CA GLU A 65 -12.82 0.23 -1.97
C GLU A 65 -11.41 -0.13 -2.45
N ALA A 66 -10.57 0.87 -2.73
CA ALA A 66 -9.19 0.67 -3.15
C ALA A 66 -8.36 -0.07 -2.10
N MET A 67 -8.55 0.26 -0.82
CA MET A 67 -7.88 -0.39 0.30
C MET A 67 -8.31 -1.85 0.44
N ILE A 68 -9.60 -2.15 0.32
CA ILE A 68 -10.12 -3.53 0.33
C ILE A 68 -9.53 -4.34 -0.83
N MET A 69 -9.51 -3.77 -2.05
CA MET A 69 -8.92 -4.44 -3.21
C MET A 69 -7.42 -4.71 -3.00
N TYR A 70 -6.69 -3.74 -2.45
CA TYR A 70 -5.27 -3.89 -2.15
C TYR A 70 -5.01 -5.03 -1.16
N GLU A 71 -5.68 -5.01 -0.01
CA GLU A 71 -5.54 -6.05 1.03
C GLU A 71 -5.93 -7.44 0.49
N THR A 72 -7.04 -7.53 -0.23
CA THR A 72 -7.48 -8.78 -0.85
C THR A 72 -6.45 -9.31 -1.85
N THR A 73 -5.84 -8.42 -2.65
CA THR A 73 -4.79 -8.80 -3.61
C THR A 73 -3.52 -9.28 -2.90
N GLN A 74 -3.13 -8.63 -1.81
CA GLN A 74 -1.99 -9.05 -1.00
C GLN A 74 -2.19 -10.46 -0.42
N ILE A 75 -3.39 -10.74 0.10
CA ILE A 75 -3.75 -12.08 0.59
C ILE A 75 -3.65 -13.12 -0.55
N ALA A 76 -4.20 -12.80 -1.73
CA ALA A 76 -4.16 -13.68 -2.89
C ALA A 76 -2.72 -13.99 -3.34
N VAL A 77 -1.83 -12.99 -3.35
CA VAL A 77 -0.40 -13.20 -3.67
C VAL A 77 0.26 -14.14 -2.66
N SER A 78 0.03 -13.91 -1.36
CA SER A 78 0.54 -14.79 -0.30
C SER A 78 0.06 -16.23 -0.47
N ASP A 79 -1.20 -16.41 -0.85
CA ASP A 79 -1.76 -17.75 -1.05
C ASP A 79 -1.19 -18.43 -2.30
N LEU A 80 -0.96 -17.70 -3.39
CA LEU A 80 -0.28 -18.23 -4.57
C LEU A 80 1.15 -18.70 -4.24
N ASP A 81 1.88 -17.98 -3.40
CA ASP A 81 3.21 -18.39 -2.96
C ASP A 81 3.18 -19.68 -2.12
N LYS A 82 2.19 -19.81 -1.21
CA LYS A 82 1.98 -21.05 -0.44
C LYS A 82 1.63 -22.21 -1.37
N TYR A 83 0.73 -22.01 -2.33
CA TYR A 83 0.36 -23.05 -3.29
C TYR A 83 1.53 -23.47 -4.17
N ARG A 84 2.34 -22.53 -4.63
CA ARG A 84 3.55 -22.82 -5.39
C ARG A 84 4.51 -23.71 -4.59
N ALA A 85 4.80 -23.34 -3.34
CA ALA A 85 5.68 -24.12 -2.49
C ALA A 85 5.13 -25.52 -2.18
N ALA A 86 3.82 -25.62 -1.90
CA ALA A 86 3.16 -26.91 -1.66
C ALA A 86 3.19 -27.81 -2.91
N LEU A 87 2.94 -27.24 -4.09
CA LEU A 87 2.98 -27.94 -5.37
C LEU A 87 4.40 -28.44 -5.68
N ASP A 88 5.43 -27.62 -5.45
CA ASP A 88 6.81 -28.02 -5.64
C ASP A 88 7.18 -29.20 -4.73
N LYS A 89 6.78 -29.14 -3.45
CA LYS A 89 7.00 -30.25 -2.51
C LYS A 89 6.27 -31.52 -2.95
N ALA A 90 5.03 -31.42 -3.42
CA ALA A 90 4.26 -32.55 -3.89
C ALA A 90 4.89 -33.19 -5.14
N LEU A 91 5.37 -32.37 -6.08
CA LEU A 91 6.02 -32.84 -7.31
C LEU A 91 7.37 -33.51 -7.04
N LEU A 92 8.18 -32.99 -6.11
CA LEU A 92 9.41 -33.65 -5.68
C LEU A 92 9.14 -35.01 -5.02
N ARG A 93 8.13 -35.08 -4.15
CA ARG A 93 7.73 -36.34 -3.53
C ARG A 93 7.25 -37.35 -4.57
N PHE A 94 6.41 -36.91 -5.51
CA PHE A 94 5.92 -37.76 -6.59
C PHE A 94 7.06 -38.29 -7.45
N HIS A 95 8.02 -37.43 -7.81
CA HIS A 95 9.20 -37.82 -8.56
C HIS A 95 10.02 -38.90 -7.83
N GLY A 96 10.28 -38.71 -6.53
CA GLY A 96 10.97 -39.70 -5.70
C GLY A 96 10.26 -41.06 -5.67
N ILE A 97 8.93 -41.06 -5.50
CA ILE A 97 8.12 -42.28 -5.55
C ILE A 97 8.25 -42.98 -6.91
N LYS A 98 8.25 -42.23 -8.02
CA LYS A 98 8.42 -42.82 -9.37
C LYS A 98 9.80 -43.42 -9.60
N VAL A 99 10.85 -42.77 -9.12
CA VAL A 99 12.21 -43.34 -9.20
C VAL A 99 12.31 -44.62 -8.35
N GLU A 100 11.69 -44.65 -7.17
CA GLU A 100 11.66 -45.85 -6.32
C GLU A 100 10.90 -47.01 -6.98
N GLU A 101 9.73 -46.74 -7.59
CA GLU A 101 8.99 -47.72 -8.38
C GLU A 101 9.84 -48.30 -9.53
N ILE A 102 10.55 -47.44 -10.26
CA ILE A 102 11.47 -47.87 -11.34
C ILE A 102 12.59 -48.75 -10.78
N ASN A 103 13.23 -48.36 -9.68
CA ASN A 103 14.30 -49.14 -9.06
C ASN A 103 13.84 -50.49 -8.54
N LYS A 104 12.57 -50.59 -8.11
CA LYS A 104 11.97 -51.89 -7.75
C LYS A 104 11.91 -52.83 -8.96
N ILE A 105 11.43 -52.35 -10.10
CA ILE A 105 11.34 -53.14 -11.34
C ILE A 105 12.74 -53.54 -11.83
N ILE A 106 13.70 -52.61 -11.79
CA ILE A 106 15.09 -52.89 -12.19
C ILE A 106 15.69 -53.99 -11.32
N ARG A 107 15.52 -53.94 -9.99
CA ARG A 107 15.98 -54.98 -9.06
C ARG A 107 15.40 -56.35 -9.40
N GLU A 108 14.09 -56.41 -9.62
CA GLU A 108 13.40 -57.66 -9.96
C GLU A 108 13.94 -58.26 -11.27
N LEU A 109 14.14 -57.43 -12.30
CA LEU A 109 14.70 -57.86 -13.58
C LEU A 109 16.19 -58.25 -13.49
N TRP A 110 16.98 -57.54 -12.69
CA TRP A 110 18.41 -57.81 -12.51
C TRP A 110 18.62 -59.21 -11.93
N THR A 111 17.89 -59.55 -10.87
CA THR A 111 17.96 -60.87 -10.21
C THR A 111 17.58 -62.02 -11.16
N LEU A 112 16.66 -61.76 -12.09
CA LEU A 112 16.22 -62.76 -13.06
C LEU A 112 17.27 -63.00 -14.16
N THR A 113 17.91 -61.93 -14.64
CA THR A 113 18.72 -61.92 -15.86
C THR A 113 20.22 -62.02 -15.61
N TYR A 114 20.72 -61.45 -14.51
CA TYR A 114 22.14 -61.44 -14.17
C TYR A 114 22.51 -62.68 -13.34
N LYS A 115 23.57 -63.37 -13.76
CA LYS A 115 24.08 -64.60 -13.11
C LYS A 115 25.53 -64.48 -12.59
N GLY A 116 26.14 -63.30 -12.72
CA GLY A 116 27.48 -63.02 -12.21
C GLY A 116 27.49 -62.69 -10.72
N GLU A 117 28.59 -62.97 -10.02
CA GLU A 117 28.80 -62.66 -8.60
C GLU A 117 29.40 -61.26 -8.34
N ASP A 118 29.75 -60.53 -9.39
CA ASP A 118 30.52 -59.29 -9.33
C ASP A 118 29.68 -58.02 -9.11
N ILE A 119 28.36 -58.08 -9.35
CA ILE A 119 27.43 -56.95 -9.17
C ILE A 119 26.13 -57.43 -8.54
N SER A 120 25.89 -56.99 -7.31
CA SER A 120 24.68 -57.31 -6.55
C SER A 120 23.42 -56.62 -7.10
N ASN A 121 23.49 -55.32 -7.44
CA ASN A 121 22.33 -54.56 -7.91
C ASN A 121 22.72 -53.32 -8.72
N ILE A 122 21.80 -52.84 -9.56
CA ILE A 122 21.88 -51.53 -10.23
C ILE A 122 20.67 -50.65 -9.85
N GLU A 123 20.91 -49.36 -9.65
CA GLU A 123 19.87 -48.41 -9.25
C GLU A 123 19.99 -47.10 -10.03
N LEU A 124 18.84 -46.56 -10.41
CA LEU A 124 18.69 -45.21 -10.93
C LEU A 124 18.69 -44.22 -9.77
N VAL A 125 19.62 -43.27 -9.79
CA VAL A 125 19.69 -42.17 -8.84
C VAL A 125 19.35 -40.87 -9.55
N SER A 126 18.37 -40.13 -9.02
CA SER A 126 18.08 -38.77 -9.43
C SER A 126 18.76 -37.77 -8.48
N GLY A 127 19.61 -36.92 -9.04
CA GLY A 127 20.23 -35.78 -8.34
C GLY A 127 19.47 -34.49 -8.65
N GLN A 128 19.34 -33.64 -7.62
CA GLN A 128 18.82 -32.28 -7.76
C GLN A 128 20.00 -31.30 -7.76
N GLU A 129 20.11 -30.44 -8.77
CA GLU A 129 21.13 -29.39 -8.78
C GLU A 129 20.70 -28.28 -7.81
N SER A 130 21.44 -28.09 -6.72
CA SER A 130 21.05 -27.27 -5.57
C SER A 130 21.16 -25.75 -5.78
N GLY A 131 21.26 -25.27 -7.02
CA GLY A 131 21.56 -23.86 -7.32
C GLY A 131 20.56 -23.14 -8.23
N SER A 132 19.70 -23.84 -8.94
CA SER A 132 19.00 -23.26 -10.09
C SER A 132 17.57 -22.85 -9.73
N LYS A 133 17.38 -21.58 -9.34
CA LYS A 133 16.04 -20.93 -9.37
C LYS A 133 15.40 -20.95 -10.76
N ALA A 134 16.17 -21.27 -11.79
CA ALA A 134 15.72 -21.49 -13.15
C ALA A 134 15.73 -22.99 -13.48
N THR A 135 14.54 -23.50 -13.81
CA THR A 135 14.28 -24.80 -14.47
C THR A 135 14.81 -26.05 -13.76
N ARG A 136 13.86 -26.88 -13.33
CA ARG A 136 14.02 -28.24 -12.78
C ARG A 136 14.84 -29.17 -13.70
N SER A 137 16.16 -29.05 -13.67
CA SER A 137 17.07 -30.04 -14.25
C SER A 137 17.16 -31.23 -13.29
N TYR A 138 16.57 -32.36 -13.69
CA TYR A 138 16.77 -33.64 -13.00
C TYR A 138 17.94 -34.35 -13.67
N ASN A 139 19.01 -34.58 -12.92
CA ASN A 139 20.15 -35.34 -13.39
C ASN A 139 19.97 -36.80 -13.02
N TYR A 140 19.93 -37.70 -14.00
CA TYR A 140 19.79 -39.13 -13.77
C TYR A 140 21.13 -39.83 -14.00
N ARG A 141 21.50 -40.72 -13.08
CA ARG A 141 22.68 -41.59 -13.21
C ARG A 141 22.36 -42.99 -12.73
N VAL A 142 23.04 -43.98 -13.28
CA VAL A 142 22.98 -45.35 -12.80
C VAL A 142 24.14 -45.59 -11.84
N VAL A 143 23.86 -46.25 -10.73
CA VAL A 143 24.84 -46.68 -9.75
C VAL A 143 24.76 -48.18 -9.61
N MET A 144 25.92 -48.82 -9.57
CA MET A 144 26.05 -50.24 -9.30
C MET A 144 26.54 -50.46 -7.88
N SER A 145 25.95 -51.44 -7.20
CA SER A 145 26.40 -51.94 -5.91
C SER A 145 27.06 -53.28 -6.12
N LYS A 146 28.27 -53.44 -5.58
CA LYS A 146 28.96 -54.72 -5.48
C LYS A 146 28.41 -55.51 -4.32
#